data_AF-F9LY90-F1
#
_entry.id   AF-F9LY90-F1
#
_cell.length_a   1.000
_cell.length_b   1.000
_cell.length_c   1.000
_cell.angle_alpha   90.00
_cell.angle_beta   90.00
_cell.angle_gamma   90.00
#
_symmetry.space_group_name_H-M   'P 1'
#
loop_
_entity.id
_entity.type
_entity.pdbx_description
1 polymer ?
#
loop_
_entity_poly.entity_id
_entity_poly.type
_entity_poly.pdbx_seq_one_letter_code
_entity_poly.pdbx_strand_id
1 'polypeptide(L)'
;MNNIYEEISKKKLNEKLVKSLTPEEQSFWLEWLNESDRHENSYARQCRRKEISLNSKINNGRTNNETTPLDLFIDDSPNPLDFLIQTEDEEFTLAQLPRLKKVLSELDELDRDIILLCHSFEEYEYTYRGETYINYKKLSFREMGRRLNEDYRKIQRKIPKIMSYIKERLTE
;
A
#
# COMPACT_ATOMS: atom_id res chain seq x y z
N MET A 1 17.56 -34.11 6.34
CA MET A 1 18.68 -33.87 7.27
C MET A 1 19.89 -33.37 6.47
N ASN A 2 20.51 -32.29 6.94
CA ASN A 2 21.86 -31.78 6.67
C ASN A 2 22.35 -31.40 5.25
N ASN A 3 21.48 -30.83 4.39
CA ASN A 3 21.92 -30.18 3.14
C ASN A 3 22.99 -29.09 3.34
N ILE A 4 22.92 -28.36 4.47
CA ILE A 4 23.86 -27.27 4.79
C ILE A 4 25.29 -27.80 5.00
N TYR A 5 25.44 -28.99 5.59
CA TYR A 5 26.76 -29.58 5.82
C TYR A 5 27.37 -30.13 4.53
N GLU A 6 26.55 -30.64 3.60
CA GLU A 6 27.00 -31.05 2.26
C GLU A 6 27.40 -29.85 1.39
N GLU A 7 26.69 -28.74 1.46
CA GLU A 7 27.07 -27.51 0.75
C GLU A 7 28.39 -26.93 1.28
N ILE A 8 28.55 -26.86 2.60
CA ILE A 8 29.79 -26.37 3.22
C ILE A 8 30.98 -27.28 2.87
N SER A 9 30.79 -28.59 2.79
CA SER A 9 31.85 -29.53 2.44
C SER A 9 32.25 -29.42 0.97
N LYS A 10 31.29 -29.28 0.06
CA LYS A 10 31.53 -29.03 -1.38
C LYS A 10 32.28 -27.72 -1.61
N LYS A 11 31.88 -26.65 -0.93
CA LYS A 11 32.56 -25.34 -1.03
C LYS A 11 34.02 -25.41 -0.61
N LYS A 12 34.33 -26.08 0.51
CA LYS A 12 35.71 -26.30 0.97
C LYS A 12 36.54 -27.16 0.01
N LEU A 13 35.92 -28.10 -0.70
CA LEU A 13 36.60 -28.93 -1.69
C LEU A 13 36.91 -28.13 -2.95
N ASN A 14 35.96 -27.31 -3.42
CA ASN A 14 36.15 -26.43 -4.58
C ASN A 14 37.25 -25.39 -4.33
N GLU A 15 37.29 -24.76 -3.16
CA GLU A 15 38.37 -23.82 -2.80
C GLU A 15 39.76 -24.48 -2.79
N LYS A 16 39.84 -25.77 -2.42
CA LYS A 16 41.11 -26.53 -2.48
C LYS A 16 41.53 -26.83 -3.91
N LEU A 17 40.59 -27.20 -4.78
CA LEU A 17 40.85 -27.48 -6.19
C LEU A 17 41.31 -26.22 -6.92
N VAL A 18 40.68 -25.07 -6.66
CA VAL A 18 41.04 -23.81 -7.30
C VAL A 18 42.44 -23.35 -6.86
N LYS A 19 42.84 -23.54 -5.59
CA LYS A 19 44.20 -23.20 -5.11
C LYS A 19 45.34 -23.94 -5.81
N SER A 20 45.05 -25.07 -6.47
CA SER A 20 46.06 -25.80 -7.28
C SER A 20 46.23 -25.27 -8.70
N LEU A 21 45.41 -24.32 -9.14
CA LEU A 21 45.47 -23.73 -10.48
C LEU A 21 46.43 -22.54 -10.55
N THR A 22 46.73 -22.10 -11.76
CA THR A 22 47.53 -20.89 -11.99
C THR A 22 46.77 -19.63 -11.53
N PRO A 23 47.45 -18.54 -11.11
CA PRO A 23 46.78 -17.36 -10.56
C PRO A 23 45.73 -16.72 -11.47
N GLU A 24 45.93 -16.80 -12.78
CA GLU A 24 45.01 -16.26 -13.79
C GLU A 24 43.74 -17.09 -13.94
N GLU A 25 43.84 -18.41 -13.76
CA GLU A 25 42.68 -19.32 -13.77
C GLU A 25 41.95 -19.28 -12.43
N GLN A 26 42.66 -19.01 -11.33
CA GLN A 26 42.07 -18.92 -9.99
C GLN A 26 40.99 -17.83 -9.89
N SER A 27 41.26 -16.64 -10.45
CA SER A 27 40.30 -15.53 -10.40
C SER A 27 39.03 -15.88 -11.17
N PHE A 28 39.15 -16.42 -12.38
CA PHE A 28 38.02 -16.85 -13.20
C PHE A 28 37.17 -17.91 -12.51
N TRP A 29 37.78 -18.98 -11.99
CA TRP A 29 37.04 -20.07 -11.36
C TRP A 29 36.42 -19.67 -10.03
N LEU A 30 37.07 -18.81 -9.24
CA LEU A 30 36.48 -18.28 -8.00
C LEU A 30 35.28 -17.37 -8.29
N GLU A 31 35.34 -16.55 -9.33
CA GLU A 31 34.24 -15.69 -9.73
C GLU A 31 33.04 -16.51 -10.22
N TRP A 32 33.28 -17.47 -11.11
CA TRP A 32 32.25 -18.37 -11.63
C TRP A 32 31.56 -19.21 -10.53
N LEU A 33 32.33 -19.77 -9.58
CA LEU A 33 31.78 -20.51 -8.45
C LEU A 33 30.96 -19.61 -7.53
N ASN A 34 31.39 -18.36 -7.29
CA ASN A 34 30.65 -17.40 -6.49
C ASN A 34 29.33 -16.97 -7.15
N GLU A 35 29.30 -16.82 -8.46
CA GLU A 35 28.07 -16.53 -9.21
C GLU A 35 27.09 -17.72 -9.18
N SER A 36 27.59 -18.95 -9.35
CA SER A 36 26.79 -20.17 -9.23
C SER A 36 26.18 -20.30 -7.82
N ASP A 37 26.98 -20.08 -6.77
CA ASP A 37 26.54 -20.08 -5.37
C ASP A 37 25.45 -19.01 -5.11
N ARG A 38 25.53 -17.84 -5.77
CA ARG A 38 24.50 -16.78 -5.68
C ARG A 38 23.20 -17.17 -6.37
N HIS A 39 23.27 -17.81 -7.54
CA HIS A 39 22.10 -18.29 -8.27
C HIS A 39 21.37 -19.42 -7.53
N GLU A 40 22.09 -20.39 -6.96
CA GLU A 40 21.49 -21.45 -6.13
C GLU A 40 20.87 -20.91 -4.83
N ASN A 41 21.49 -19.92 -4.17
CA ASN A 41 20.91 -19.28 -2.99
C ASN A 41 19.58 -18.57 -3.28
N SER A 42 19.37 -18.05 -4.49
CA SER A 42 18.11 -17.42 -4.90
C SER A 42 17.00 -18.47 -5.07
N TYR A 43 17.29 -19.56 -5.78
CA TYR A 43 16.35 -20.66 -6.00
C TYR A 43 16.02 -21.42 -4.70
N ALA A 44 17.01 -21.69 -3.85
CA ALA A 44 16.82 -22.34 -2.56
C ALA A 44 16.10 -21.45 -1.53
N ARG A 45 16.19 -20.11 -1.64
CA ARG A 45 15.35 -19.17 -0.85
C ARG A 45 13.92 -19.13 -1.38
N GLN A 46 13.72 -19.17 -2.70
CA GLN A 46 12.38 -19.26 -3.31
C GLN A 46 11.68 -20.58 -2.94
N CYS A 47 12.38 -21.71 -3.02
CA CYS A 47 11.85 -23.04 -2.67
C CYS A 47 11.66 -23.26 -1.16
N ARG A 48 12.24 -22.41 -0.30
CA ARG A 48 12.01 -22.46 1.17
C ARG A 48 10.65 -21.89 1.58
N ARG A 49 9.96 -21.14 0.72
CA ARG A 49 8.55 -20.81 0.91
C ARG A 49 7.70 -22.02 0.55
N LYS A 50 7.78 -23.08 1.36
CA LYS A 50 6.78 -24.15 1.30
C LYS A 50 5.48 -23.58 1.83
N GLU A 51 4.43 -23.67 1.04
CA GLU A 51 3.08 -23.37 1.51
C GLU A 51 2.78 -24.28 2.71
N ILE A 52 2.50 -23.66 3.86
CA ILE A 52 2.13 -24.37 5.08
C ILE A 52 0.60 -24.48 5.06
N SER A 53 0.07 -25.69 5.27
CA SER A 53 -1.37 -25.87 5.40
C SER A 53 -1.86 -25.13 6.64
N LEU A 54 -2.88 -24.28 6.47
CA LEU A 54 -3.50 -23.55 7.57
C LEU A 54 -4.09 -24.46 8.66
N ASN A 55 -4.39 -25.72 8.30
CA ASN A 55 -4.98 -26.72 9.18
C ASN A 55 -3.94 -27.62 9.87
N SER A 56 -2.63 -27.37 9.68
CA SER A 56 -1.61 -28.18 10.33
C SER A 56 -1.61 -27.94 11.84
N LYS A 57 -1.65 -28.99 12.66
CA LYS A 57 -1.54 -28.85 14.10
C LYS A 57 -0.17 -28.32 14.50
N ILE A 58 -0.16 -27.29 15.35
CA ILE A 58 1.03 -26.71 15.98
C ILE A 58 0.85 -26.73 17.50
N ASN A 59 1.91 -27.05 18.23
CA ASN A 59 1.85 -27.16 19.68
C ASN A 59 2.53 -25.97 20.34
N ASN A 60 1.86 -25.36 21.31
CA ASN A 60 2.48 -24.37 22.17
C ASN A 60 3.44 -25.09 23.14
N GLY A 61 4.75 -24.92 22.95
CA GLY A 61 5.77 -25.57 23.78
C GLY A 61 5.76 -25.20 25.27
N ARG A 62 5.01 -24.17 25.68
CA ARG A 62 4.88 -23.74 27.09
C ARG A 62 3.64 -24.28 27.78
N THR A 63 2.52 -24.46 27.06
CA THR A 63 1.24 -24.91 27.63
C THR A 63 0.79 -26.29 27.14
N ASN A 64 1.51 -26.88 26.17
CA ASN A 64 1.14 -28.12 25.47
C ASN A 64 -0.25 -28.08 24.80
N ASN A 65 -0.83 -26.89 24.59
CA ASN A 65 -2.07 -26.75 23.85
C ASN A 65 -1.81 -26.90 22.35
N GLU A 66 -2.65 -27.69 21.68
CA GLU A 66 -2.70 -27.78 20.22
C GLU A 66 -3.50 -26.58 19.65
N THR A 67 -2.99 -25.95 18.60
CA THR A 67 -3.68 -24.91 17.82
C THR A 67 -3.35 -25.10 16.33
N THR A 68 -3.98 -24.35 15.43
CA THR A 68 -3.66 -24.36 14.00
C THR A 68 -3.17 -22.98 13.56
N PRO A 69 -2.34 -22.87 12.50
CA PRO A 69 -1.98 -21.58 11.93
C PRO A 69 -3.21 -20.73 11.60
N LEU A 70 -4.31 -21.34 11.13
CA LEU A 70 -5.58 -20.66 10.88
C LEU A 70 -6.09 -19.88 12.09
N ASP A 71 -6.06 -20.50 13.27
CA ASP A 71 -6.53 -19.88 14.52
C ASP A 71 -5.63 -18.72 14.98
N LEU A 72 -4.40 -18.64 14.46
CA LEU A 72 -3.45 -17.57 14.76
C LEU A 72 -3.51 -16.42 13.75
N PHE A 73 -4.23 -16.56 12.64
CA PHE A 73 -4.42 -15.44 11.71
C PHE A 73 -5.35 -14.42 12.35
N ILE A 74 -4.92 -13.16 12.29
CA ILE A 74 -5.79 -12.04 12.57
C ILE A 74 -6.58 -11.82 11.28
N ASP A 75 -7.90 -11.94 11.38
CA ASP A 75 -8.79 -11.60 10.29
C ASP A 75 -8.87 -10.07 10.19
N ASP A 76 -8.17 -9.51 9.20
CA ASP A 76 -8.22 -8.08 8.86
C ASP A 76 -9.41 -7.76 7.94
N SER A 77 -10.34 -8.71 7.72
CA SER A 77 -11.55 -8.43 6.96
C SER A 77 -12.48 -7.46 7.72
N PRO A 78 -13.32 -6.68 6.99
CA PRO A 78 -14.20 -5.71 7.62
C PRO A 78 -15.09 -6.38 8.67
N ASN A 79 -14.99 -5.91 9.91
CA ASN A 79 -15.77 -6.42 11.01
C ASN A 79 -17.25 -6.05 10.79
N PRO A 80 -18.23 -6.90 11.17
CA PRO A 80 -19.63 -6.50 11.25
C PRO A 80 -19.87 -5.15 11.97
N LEU A 81 -19.03 -4.78 12.93
CA LEU A 81 -19.06 -3.45 13.56
C LEU A 81 -18.61 -2.32 12.61
N ASP A 82 -17.63 -2.57 11.75
CA ASP A 82 -17.19 -1.58 10.74
C ASP A 82 -18.32 -1.29 9.75
N PHE A 83 -19.10 -2.31 9.39
CA PHE A 83 -20.28 -2.15 8.54
C PHE A 83 -21.38 -1.32 9.22
N LEU A 84 -21.63 -1.55 10.51
CA LEU A 84 -22.60 -0.78 11.28
C LEU A 84 -22.17 0.70 11.37
N ILE A 85 -20.90 0.96 11.70
CA ILE A 85 -20.33 2.32 11.76
C ILE A 85 -20.47 3.01 10.41
N GLN A 86 -20.11 2.31 9.32
CA GLN A 86 -20.24 2.87 7.97
C GLN A 86 -21.71 3.23 7.64
N THR A 87 -22.66 2.37 8.02
CA THR A 87 -24.09 2.62 7.78
C THR A 87 -24.56 3.85 8.56
N GLU A 88 -24.18 3.97 9.84
CA GLU A 88 -24.51 5.14 10.66
C GLU A 88 -23.89 6.43 10.09
N ASP A 89 -22.65 6.38 9.61
CA ASP A 89 -21.96 7.50 8.96
C ASP A 89 -22.65 7.91 7.66
N GLU A 90 -23.11 6.95 6.86
CA GLU A 90 -23.87 7.19 5.62
C GLU A 90 -25.22 7.84 5.91
N GLU A 91 -25.99 7.31 6.87
CA GLU A 91 -27.27 7.88 7.30
C GLU A 91 -27.10 9.31 7.84
N PHE A 92 -26.09 9.53 8.69
CA PHE A 92 -25.75 10.86 9.19
C PHE A 92 -25.41 11.81 8.04
N THR A 93 -24.58 11.37 7.09
CA THR A 93 -24.19 12.17 5.93
C THR A 93 -25.41 12.55 5.09
N LEU A 94 -26.27 11.58 4.78
CA LEU A 94 -27.52 11.80 4.03
C LEU A 94 -28.44 12.80 4.73
N ALA A 95 -28.56 12.74 6.06
CA ALA A 95 -29.35 13.68 6.84
C ALA A 95 -28.79 15.12 6.80
N GLN A 96 -27.47 15.29 6.70
CA GLN A 96 -26.83 16.61 6.62
C GLN A 96 -26.80 17.21 5.20
N LEU A 97 -26.92 16.40 4.15
CA LEU A 97 -26.88 16.87 2.76
C LEU A 97 -27.88 18.00 2.43
N PRO A 98 -29.16 17.96 2.84
CA PRO A 98 -30.09 19.05 2.58
C PRO A 98 -29.66 20.38 3.21
N ARG A 99 -29.12 20.33 4.43
CA ARG A 99 -28.62 21.51 5.14
C ARG A 99 -27.39 22.08 4.44
N LEU A 100 -26.45 21.22 4.05
CA LEU A 100 -25.28 21.63 3.28
C LEU A 100 -25.69 22.26 1.93
N LYS A 101 -26.65 21.68 1.21
CA LYS A 101 -27.17 22.25 -0.04
C LYS A 101 -27.73 23.66 0.16
N LYS A 102 -28.46 23.89 1.25
CA LYS A 102 -28.98 25.22 1.60
C LYS A 102 -27.84 26.20 1.87
N VAL A 103 -26.87 25.83 2.71
CA VAL A 103 -25.71 26.70 3.02
C VAL A 103 -24.89 27.01 1.76
N LEU A 104 -24.66 26.04 0.88
CA LEU A 104 -23.96 26.25 -0.39
C LEU A 104 -24.72 27.18 -1.35
N SER A 105 -26.06 27.26 -1.25
CA SER A 105 -26.87 28.18 -2.04
C SER A 105 -26.81 29.63 -1.56
N GLU A 106 -26.35 29.86 -0.32
CA GLU A 106 -26.16 31.20 0.26
C GLU A 106 -24.81 31.82 -0.14
N LEU A 107 -23.89 31.01 -0.65
CA LEU A 107 -22.57 31.47 -1.13
C LEU A 107 -22.66 32.16 -2.49
N ASP A 108 -21.78 33.12 -2.70
CA ASP A 108 -21.50 33.68 -4.03
C ASP A 108 -21.10 32.57 -5.01
N GLU A 109 -21.48 32.72 -6.28
CA GLU A 109 -21.25 31.72 -7.32
C GLU A 109 -19.78 31.27 -7.40
N LEU A 110 -18.85 32.23 -7.38
CA LEU A 110 -17.41 31.93 -7.38
C LEU A 110 -16.96 31.16 -6.13
N ASP A 111 -17.46 31.52 -4.95
CA ASP A 111 -17.05 30.90 -3.70
C ASP A 111 -17.62 29.48 -3.57
N ARG A 112 -18.85 29.28 -4.05
CA ARG A 112 -19.46 27.96 -4.21
C ARG A 112 -18.64 27.09 -5.16
N ASP A 113 -18.28 27.60 -6.34
CA ASP A 113 -17.53 26.85 -7.34
C ASP A 113 -16.11 26.50 -6.86
N ILE A 114 -15.46 27.40 -6.10
CA ILE A 114 -14.18 27.13 -5.44
C ILE A 114 -14.29 25.93 -4.50
N ILE A 115 -15.30 25.89 -3.64
CA ILE A 115 -15.48 24.80 -2.66
C ILE A 115 -15.85 23.49 -3.35
N LEU A 116 -16.75 23.53 -4.32
CA LEU A 116 -17.13 22.34 -5.10
C LEU A 116 -15.91 21.74 -5.81
N LEU A 117 -15.08 22.57 -6.45
CA LEU A 117 -13.85 22.10 -7.09
C LEU A 117 -12.82 21.60 -6.06
N CYS A 118 -12.70 22.24 -4.90
CA CYS A 118 -11.76 21.84 -3.85
C CYS A 118 -12.05 20.43 -3.29
N HIS A 119 -13.32 20.03 -3.29
CA HIS A 119 -13.78 18.72 -2.83
C HIS A 119 -14.09 17.74 -3.98
N SER A 120 -13.84 18.15 -5.24
CA SER A 120 -13.98 17.27 -6.39
C SER A 120 -12.75 16.38 -6.60
N PHE A 121 -12.97 15.24 -7.23
CA PHE A 121 -11.93 14.31 -7.64
C PHE A 121 -12.02 14.10 -9.15
N GLU A 122 -10.87 13.99 -9.79
CA GLU A 122 -10.76 13.60 -11.19
C GLU A 122 -10.33 12.16 -11.30
N GLU A 123 -11.13 11.41 -12.05
CA GLU A 123 -10.79 10.09 -12.50
C GLU A 123 -9.64 10.17 -13.50
N TYR A 124 -8.64 9.31 -13.32
CA TYR A 124 -7.61 9.10 -14.33
C TYR A 124 -7.26 7.62 -14.41
N GLU A 125 -7.09 7.17 -15.64
CA GLU A 125 -6.67 5.82 -15.95
C GLU A 125 -5.16 5.77 -16.10
N TYR A 126 -4.53 4.73 -15.55
CA TYR A 126 -3.13 4.43 -15.82
C TYR A 126 -2.91 2.94 -16.01
N THR A 127 -1.96 2.61 -16.88
CA THR A 127 -1.61 1.22 -17.19
C THR A 127 -0.31 0.86 -16.49
N TYR A 128 -0.33 -0.21 -15.70
CA TYR A 128 0.87 -0.74 -15.05
C TYR A 128 0.95 -2.25 -15.29
N ARG A 129 2.07 -2.71 -15.85
CA ARG A 129 2.32 -4.13 -16.17
C ARG A 129 1.23 -4.82 -17.00
N GLY A 130 0.56 -4.07 -17.89
CA GLY A 130 -0.49 -4.61 -18.77
C GLY A 130 -1.90 -4.62 -18.16
N GLU A 131 -2.05 -4.12 -16.94
CA GLU A 131 -3.34 -3.96 -16.26
C GLU A 131 -3.71 -2.47 -16.20
N THR A 132 -4.99 -2.16 -16.42
CA THR A 132 -5.53 -0.80 -16.34
C THR A 132 -6.16 -0.56 -14.98
N TYR A 133 -5.76 0.54 -14.34
CA TYR A 133 -6.24 0.94 -13.03
C TYR A 133 -6.91 2.31 -13.13
N ILE A 134 -8.09 2.44 -12.51
CA ILE A 134 -8.80 3.70 -12.33
C ILE A 134 -8.40 4.27 -10.97
N ASN A 135 -7.98 5.52 -10.94
CA ASN A 135 -7.64 6.21 -9.69
C ASN A 135 -8.22 7.62 -9.68
N TYR A 136 -8.35 8.19 -8.48
CA TYR A 136 -9.00 9.47 -8.24
C TYR A 136 -7.98 10.44 -7.64
N LYS A 137 -7.73 11.56 -8.31
CA LYS A 137 -6.86 12.62 -7.81
C LYS A 137 -7.66 13.88 -7.47
N LYS A 138 -7.27 14.56 -6.40
CA LYS A 138 -7.78 15.92 -6.13
C LYS A 138 -7.19 16.90 -7.14
N LEU A 139 -7.96 17.93 -7.47
CA LEU A 139 -7.46 19.05 -8.25
C LEU A 139 -6.42 19.86 -7.46
N SER A 140 -5.33 20.22 -8.12
CA SER A 140 -4.39 21.20 -7.57
C SER A 140 -4.98 22.61 -7.64
N PHE A 141 -4.58 23.50 -6.73
CA PHE A 141 -5.02 24.91 -6.77
C PHE A 141 -4.72 25.59 -8.10
N ARG A 142 -3.65 25.19 -8.78
CA ARG A 142 -3.29 25.71 -10.11
C ARG A 142 -4.29 25.26 -11.18
N GLU A 143 -4.71 23.99 -11.17
CA GLU A 143 -5.74 23.49 -12.07
C GLU A 143 -7.09 24.16 -11.79
N MET A 144 -7.45 24.34 -10.51
CA MET A 144 -8.64 25.09 -10.12
C MET A 144 -8.59 26.54 -10.63
N GLY A 145 -7.46 27.23 -10.48
CA GLY A 145 -7.26 28.59 -10.99
C GLY A 145 -7.43 28.70 -12.50
N ARG A 146 -6.96 27.70 -13.27
CA ARG A 146 -7.19 27.66 -14.72
C ARG A 146 -8.66 27.50 -15.07
N ARG A 147 -9.42 26.68 -14.34
CA ARG A 147 -10.86 26.45 -14.60
C ARG A 147 -11.72 27.65 -14.25
N LEU A 148 -11.41 28.30 -13.13
CA LEU A 148 -12.15 29.45 -12.63
C LEU A 148 -11.66 30.78 -13.20
N ASN A 149 -10.63 30.76 -14.07
CA ASN A 149 -9.95 31.96 -14.56
C ASN A 149 -9.53 32.91 -13.43
N GLU A 150 -8.98 32.34 -12.35
CA GLU A 150 -8.61 33.05 -11.13
C GLU A 150 -7.18 32.72 -10.69
N ASP A 151 -6.54 33.65 -9.98
CA ASP A 151 -5.22 33.40 -9.40
C ASP A 151 -5.34 32.31 -8.31
N TYR A 152 -4.62 31.20 -8.49
CA TYR A 152 -4.59 30.09 -7.55
C TYR A 152 -4.26 30.52 -6.11
N ARG A 153 -3.48 31.59 -5.92
CA ARG A 153 -3.17 32.13 -4.59
C ARG A 153 -4.38 32.81 -3.94
N LYS A 154 -5.25 33.46 -4.74
CA LYS A 154 -6.50 34.03 -4.26
C LYS A 154 -7.46 32.93 -3.84
N ILE A 155 -7.59 31.88 -4.67
CA ILE A 155 -8.38 30.68 -4.36
C ILE A 155 -7.90 30.07 -3.02
N GLN A 156 -6.60 29.84 -2.89
CA GLN A 156 -6.00 29.27 -1.68
C GLN A 156 -6.29 30.09 -0.41
N ARG A 157 -6.32 31.44 -0.52
CA ARG A 157 -6.66 32.33 0.61
C ARG A 157 -8.16 32.40 0.92
N LYS A 158 -9.01 32.16 -0.08
CA LYS A 158 -10.47 32.17 0.08
C LYS A 158 -10.99 30.91 0.77
N ILE A 159 -10.45 29.74 0.44
CA ILE A 159 -10.93 28.45 0.95
C ILE A 159 -11.11 28.43 2.48
N PRO A 160 -10.13 28.85 3.32
CA PRO A 160 -10.32 28.84 4.77
C PRO A 160 -11.48 29.72 5.25
N LYS A 161 -11.71 30.85 4.58
CA LYS A 161 -12.79 31.79 4.94
C LYS A 161 -14.16 31.21 4.61
N ILE A 162 -14.29 30.66 3.40
CA ILE A 162 -15.54 30.03 2.95
C ILE A 162 -15.85 28.81 3.85
N MET A 163 -14.83 28.01 4.18
CA MET A 163 -14.98 26.87 5.09
C MET A 163 -15.36 27.27 6.51
N SER A 164 -14.87 28.42 7.03
CA SER A 164 -15.31 28.94 8.33
C SER A 164 -16.79 29.28 8.31
N TYR A 165 -17.23 30.01 7.28
CA TYR A 165 -18.63 30.37 7.09
C TYR A 165 -19.54 29.14 6.99
N ILE A 166 -19.17 28.14 6.17
CA ILE A 166 -19.94 26.91 6.05
C ILE A 166 -20.05 26.21 7.41
N LYS A 167 -18.95 26.12 8.18
CA LYS A 167 -18.95 25.50 9.51
C LYS A 167 -19.88 26.22 10.48
N GLU A 168 -19.82 27.54 10.55
CA GLU A 168 -20.70 28.35 11.40
C GLU A 168 -22.17 28.10 11.07
N ARG A 169 -22.54 28.13 9.79
CA ARG A 169 -23.93 27.91 9.32
C ARG A 169 -24.42 26.47 9.51
N LEU A 170 -23.52 25.48 9.51
CA LEU A 170 -23.86 24.09 9.81
C LEU A 170 -23.99 23.82 11.32
N THR A 171 -23.52 24.74 12.18
CA THR A 171 -23.71 24.64 13.63
C THR A 171 -24.94 25.41 14.14
N GLU A 172 -25.44 26.39 13.38
CA GLU A 172 -26.65 27.20 13.68
C GLU A 172 -27.98 26.49 13.41
#